data_AF-A0AA88GTI3-F1
#
_entry.id   AF-A0AA88GTI3-F1
#
_cell.length_a   1.000
_cell.length_b   1.000
_cell.length_c   1.000
_cell.angle_alpha   90.00
_cell.angle_beta   90.00
_cell.angle_gamma   90.00
#
_symmetry.space_group_name_H-M   'P 1'
#
loop_
_entity.id
_entity.type
_entity.pdbx_description
1 polymer ?
#
loop_
_entity_poly.entity_id
_entity_poly.type
_entity_poly.pdbx_seq_one_letter_code
_entity_poly.pdbx_strand_id
1 'polypeptide(L)'
;MFNLFHKAHSNTDNNEQDSENLQTKKQKLRQPALILIHFSNSSSFRDDDDENNSTHLQRLQMLLRKKFSLQQVGKKKWVLNRELKYEKFFPVEFMNDQEFVFHHLKKYRIGLKHASMRLRDDREFVMQIVQHKGSEIFYTTSRKICRDKQVVMAAIKNEVFAALHASRKLKNDRDFVLEAVQLNGEVLANIGRTFHQDREIVLAAVKQNGTVLGRIVQEEWSDGNVTLEKGKLRSDPEIALEAIKQNKKALFDVPNNLHRDLSFMSKALQLIYPDLKNFDYSSKEIMLNIVQDFPFLLKFASDEIKNDRDVVINAICNSVHSLEFASDSCKNDKEIALLAVRLEAIGLCLVSQELKNDYDVVLAAVHRDGNALSYASETLKRNKEILLTAIKTNARAFIYMSKELKSDKEFILQVVRKNGSAIVYLDDATKEDEEIIVEAIKQDPKALRYAPTKFRHDPQFLLRMVKLGCKHFLSYIGSELPKNKEFMIQVVKEIGLYDLASPFVEYPSFVCYDKDIMLEAVKKDGYALIFASKELQNDPELVMEALKCNGYVSEYSDEFYRERMQYCYHDAYLGTKNNSI
;
A
#
# COMPACT_ATOMS: atom_id res chain seq x y z
N MET A 1 -18.44 -18.64 34.84
CA MET A 1 -18.52 -18.48 36.30
C MET A 1 -17.78 -17.20 36.64
N PHE A 2 -18.48 -16.08 36.86
CA PHE A 2 -18.73 -15.47 38.19
C PHE A 2 -17.43 -15.31 39.01
N ASN A 3 -16.95 -14.12 39.38
CA ASN A 3 -17.55 -13.13 40.32
C ASN A 3 -16.60 -11.90 40.36
N LEU A 4 -17.00 -10.62 40.40
CA LEU A 4 -17.47 -9.86 41.59
C LEU A 4 -17.67 -8.38 41.19
N PHE A 5 -18.80 -7.75 41.54
CA PHE A 5 -18.88 -6.71 42.59
C PHE A 5 -20.26 -6.02 42.62
N HIS A 6 -20.90 -6.10 43.79
CA HIS A 6 -22.07 -5.33 44.23
C HIS A 6 -21.58 -4.23 45.18
N LYS A 7 -22.02 -2.97 45.03
CA LYS A 7 -22.85 -2.25 46.03
C LYS A 7 -23.10 -0.79 45.61
N ALA A 8 -24.34 -0.37 45.83
CA ALA A 8 -24.88 0.94 45.56
C ALA A 8 -24.66 1.92 46.73
N HIS A 9 -24.36 3.15 46.36
CA HIS A 9 -24.79 4.47 46.87
C HIS A 9 -25.55 4.58 48.21
N SER A 10 -25.17 5.61 48.97
CA SER A 10 -26.08 6.47 49.73
C SER A 10 -25.50 7.87 49.90
N ASN A 11 -26.28 8.88 49.48
CA ASN A 11 -26.46 10.23 50.06
C ASN A 11 -25.23 11.17 50.14
N THR A 12 -25.28 12.47 49.86
CA THR A 12 -26.37 13.47 49.89
C THR A 12 -25.82 14.77 49.27
N ASP A 13 -26.70 15.50 48.58
CA ASP A 13 -26.88 16.97 48.64
C ASP A 13 -25.74 17.94 48.31
N ASN A 14 -25.95 18.66 47.19
CA ASN A 14 -26.25 20.10 47.13
C ASN A 14 -25.37 21.01 46.26
N ASN A 15 -26.11 21.75 45.43
CA ASN A 15 -25.90 23.09 44.86
C ASN A 15 -24.97 23.19 43.65
N GLU A 16 -25.50 23.19 42.42
CA GLU A 16 -26.32 24.21 41.72
C GLU A 16 -25.48 25.25 40.96
N GLN A 17 -25.91 25.44 39.69
CA GLN A 17 -25.61 26.52 38.74
C GLN A 17 -24.45 26.29 37.76
N ASP A 18 -24.86 26.03 36.52
CA ASP A 18 -24.26 26.40 35.23
C ASP A 18 -24.39 25.28 34.19
N SER A 19 -25.39 25.39 33.30
CA SER A 19 -25.34 25.07 31.85
C SER A 19 -26.69 24.61 31.28
N GLU A 20 -27.67 25.53 31.19
CA GLU A 20 -28.79 25.32 30.26
C GLU A 20 -28.45 25.86 28.85
N ASN A 21 -28.88 25.09 27.86
CA ASN A 21 -28.76 25.31 26.40
C ASN A 21 -27.42 25.00 25.73
N LEU A 22 -27.02 23.71 25.76
CA LEU A 22 -26.41 23.07 24.59
C LEU A 22 -26.56 21.54 24.62
N GLN A 23 -27.80 21.01 24.60
CA GLN A 23 -28.00 19.55 24.46
C GLN A 23 -29.35 19.16 23.82
N THR A 24 -29.62 19.64 22.61
CA THR A 24 -30.70 19.09 21.75
C THR A 24 -30.18 18.76 20.35
N LYS A 25 -29.61 17.55 20.22
CA LYS A 25 -29.59 16.64 19.04
C LYS A 25 -28.42 15.65 19.15
N LYS A 26 -28.45 14.79 20.16
CA LYS A 26 -27.78 13.48 20.06
C LYS A 26 -28.86 12.46 19.69
N GLN A 27 -28.87 12.07 18.42
CA GLN A 27 -29.63 10.93 17.92
C GLN A 27 -29.33 9.73 18.82
N LYS A 28 -30.35 9.28 19.54
CA LYS A 28 -30.35 8.01 20.26
C LYS A 28 -30.00 6.91 19.26
N LEU A 29 -28.80 6.35 19.39
CA LEU A 29 -28.46 5.02 18.89
C LEU A 29 -29.51 4.06 19.46
N ARG A 30 -30.49 3.68 18.64
CA ARG A 30 -31.44 2.62 18.98
C ARG A 30 -30.63 1.33 19.02
N GLN A 31 -30.33 0.84 20.22
CA GLN A 31 -30.01 -0.57 20.41
C GLN A 31 -31.14 -1.40 19.76
N PRO A 32 -30.84 -2.48 19.03
CA PRO A 32 -31.88 -3.32 18.47
C PRO A 32 -32.67 -3.95 19.61
N ALA A 33 -33.88 -3.43 19.85
CA ALA A 33 -34.82 -4.06 20.77
C ALA A 33 -35.16 -5.45 20.22
N LEU A 34 -34.72 -6.47 20.93
CA LEU A 34 -35.09 -7.86 20.67
C LEU A 34 -36.59 -7.99 20.97
N ILE A 35 -37.45 -7.91 19.96
CA ILE A 35 -38.87 -8.16 20.13
C ILE A 35 -39.04 -9.67 20.28
N LEU A 36 -39.06 -10.14 21.52
CA LEU A 36 -39.55 -11.47 21.89
C LEU A 36 -41.08 -11.44 21.76
N ILE A 37 -41.60 -11.95 20.66
CA ILE A 37 -43.05 -12.14 20.49
C ILE A 37 -43.46 -13.33 21.36
N HIS A 38 -44.01 -13.06 22.54
CA HIS A 38 -44.67 -14.06 23.38
C HIS A 38 -46.03 -14.40 22.78
N PHE A 39 -46.19 -15.61 22.26
CA PHE A 39 -47.51 -16.17 21.93
C PHE A 39 -48.07 -16.84 23.18
N SER A 40 -48.78 -16.06 23.99
CA SER A 40 -49.58 -16.57 25.11
C SER A 40 -50.92 -17.06 24.54
N ASN A 41 -51.13 -18.38 24.51
CA ASN A 41 -52.43 -18.96 24.13
C ASN A 41 -53.44 -18.71 25.27
N SER A 42 -54.45 -17.87 25.02
CA SER A 42 -55.69 -17.84 25.81
C SER A 42 -56.73 -18.73 25.15
N SER A 43 -57.31 -19.62 25.95
CA SER A 43 -58.26 -20.68 25.62
C SER A 43 -59.62 -20.20 25.10
N SER A 44 -60.16 -20.88 24.09
CA SER A 44 -61.47 -21.56 24.11
C SER A 44 -61.94 -21.87 22.68
N PHE A 45 -61.79 -23.12 22.25
CA PHE A 45 -62.62 -23.69 21.18
C PHE A 45 -62.99 -25.10 21.61
N ARG A 46 -64.28 -25.41 21.44
CA ARG A 46 -64.93 -26.62 21.93
C ARG A 46 -64.53 -27.81 21.07
N ASP A 47 -64.20 -28.90 21.75
CA ASP A 47 -63.95 -30.22 21.21
C ASP A 47 -65.07 -30.66 20.28
N ASP A 48 -64.70 -30.91 19.02
CA ASP A 48 -65.11 -32.07 18.20
C ASP A 48 -64.24 -32.01 16.91
N ASP A 49 -63.37 -33.04 16.73
CA ASP A 49 -62.28 -33.19 15.73
C ASP A 49 -60.85 -32.68 16.11
N ASP A 50 -60.47 -32.76 17.39
CA ASP A 50 -59.33 -31.99 17.92
C ASP A 50 -57.90 -32.61 17.89
N GLU A 51 -57.70 -33.90 17.66
CA GLU A 51 -56.33 -34.45 17.67
C GLU A 51 -55.51 -34.07 16.43
N ASN A 52 -56.15 -33.98 15.26
CA ASN A 52 -55.46 -33.67 13.99
C ASN A 52 -55.26 -32.15 13.80
N ASN A 53 -56.17 -31.32 14.32
CA ASN A 53 -56.08 -29.86 14.23
C ASN A 53 -55.14 -29.27 15.28
N SER A 54 -55.12 -29.80 16.51
CA SER A 54 -54.18 -29.39 17.56
C SER A 54 -52.72 -29.68 17.17
N THR A 55 -52.45 -30.86 16.61
CA THR A 55 -51.12 -31.23 16.11
C THR A 55 -50.70 -30.40 14.90
N HIS A 56 -51.63 -30.06 14.00
CA HIS A 56 -51.35 -29.15 12.88
C HIS A 56 -51.02 -27.72 13.36
N LEU A 57 -51.76 -27.19 14.32
CA LEU A 57 -51.53 -25.86 14.88
C LEU A 57 -50.20 -25.76 15.64
N GLN A 58 -49.85 -26.79 16.43
CA GLN A 58 -48.56 -26.88 17.11
C GLN A 58 -47.39 -26.96 16.10
N ARG A 59 -47.56 -27.72 15.02
CA ARG A 59 -46.58 -27.80 13.93
C ARG A 59 -46.40 -26.44 13.26
N LEU A 60 -47.49 -25.73 12.97
CA LEU A 60 -47.44 -24.38 12.37
C LEU A 60 -46.73 -23.38 13.31
N GLN A 61 -47.04 -23.41 14.61
CA GLN A 61 -46.39 -22.57 15.61
C GLN A 61 -44.88 -22.84 15.68
N MET A 62 -44.47 -24.11 15.65
CA MET A 62 -43.05 -24.50 15.63
C MET A 62 -42.35 -24.00 14.36
N LEU A 63 -42.96 -24.16 13.18
CA LEU A 63 -42.42 -23.68 11.92
C LEU A 63 -42.28 -22.15 11.88
N LEU A 64 -43.26 -21.42 12.43
CA LEU A 64 -43.20 -19.96 12.55
C LEU A 64 -42.08 -19.52 13.50
N ARG A 65 -41.96 -20.16 14.68
CA ARG A 65 -40.85 -19.89 15.61
C ARG A 65 -39.49 -20.12 14.95
N LYS A 66 -39.34 -21.23 14.22
CA LYS A 66 -38.13 -21.54 13.46
C LYS A 66 -37.85 -20.48 12.39
N LYS A 67 -38.85 -20.08 11.61
CA LYS A 67 -38.73 -19.03 10.58
C LYS A 67 -38.27 -17.70 11.17
N PHE A 68 -38.94 -17.21 12.22
CA PHE A 68 -38.57 -15.95 12.87
C PHE A 68 -37.18 -16.01 13.51
N SER A 69 -36.82 -17.14 14.14
CA SER A 69 -35.48 -17.33 14.69
C SER A 69 -34.41 -17.25 13.59
N LEU A 70 -34.63 -17.91 12.46
CA LEU A 70 -33.71 -17.86 11.32
C LEU A 70 -33.62 -16.44 10.72
N GLN A 71 -34.74 -15.74 10.61
CA GLN A 71 -34.75 -14.35 10.16
C GLN A 71 -33.99 -13.40 11.10
N GLN A 72 -34.07 -13.60 12.41
CA GLN A 72 -33.27 -12.83 13.37
C GLN A 72 -31.78 -13.08 13.20
N VAL A 73 -31.37 -14.34 13.02
CA VAL A 73 -29.96 -14.70 12.75
C VAL A 73 -29.50 -14.09 11.43
N GLY A 74 -30.31 -14.19 10.37
CA GLY A 74 -30.05 -13.59 9.07
C GLY A 74 -29.88 -12.08 9.16
N LYS A 75 -30.80 -11.38 9.82
CA LYS A 75 -30.71 -9.93 10.03
C LYS A 75 -29.43 -9.53 10.77
N LYS A 76 -29.05 -10.28 11.83
CA LYS A 76 -27.80 -10.04 12.56
C LYS A 76 -26.59 -10.22 11.65
N LYS A 77 -26.54 -11.29 10.85
CA LYS A 77 -25.47 -11.54 9.87
C LYS A 77 -25.39 -10.41 8.85
N TRP A 78 -26.53 -9.94 8.33
CA TRP A 78 -26.58 -8.85 7.35
C TRP A 78 -25.99 -7.55 7.90
N VAL A 79 -26.39 -7.15 9.11
CA VAL A 79 -25.86 -5.94 9.77
C VAL A 79 -24.36 -6.07 10.03
N LEU A 80 -23.89 -7.24 10.50
CA LEU A 80 -22.47 -7.49 10.71
C LEU A 80 -21.68 -7.41 9.41
N ASN A 81 -22.18 -8.03 8.34
CA ASN A 81 -21.54 -8.02 7.02
C ASN A 81 -21.47 -6.60 6.44
N ARG A 82 -22.52 -5.77 6.63
CA ARG A 82 -22.54 -4.37 6.16
C ARG A 82 -21.44 -3.51 6.79
N GLU A 83 -20.92 -3.89 7.96
CA GLU A 83 -19.87 -3.16 8.67
C GLU A 83 -18.44 -3.65 8.35
N LEU A 84 -18.30 -4.73 7.56
CA LEU A 84 -17.00 -5.30 7.20
C LEU A 84 -16.24 -4.40 6.21
N LYS A 85 -14.90 -4.49 6.28
CA LYS A 85 -14.01 -3.90 5.29
C LYS A 85 -13.85 -4.86 4.11
N TYR A 86 -14.35 -4.47 2.95
CA TYR A 86 -14.24 -5.21 1.71
C TYR A 86 -13.14 -4.62 0.82
N GLU A 87 -12.02 -5.34 0.69
CA GLU A 87 -10.87 -4.88 -0.11
C GLU A 87 -10.91 -5.36 -1.56
N LYS A 88 -11.49 -6.55 -1.78
CA LYS A 88 -11.41 -7.31 -3.04
C LYS A 88 -12.67 -7.24 -3.91
N PHE A 89 -13.85 -7.14 -3.32
CA PHE A 89 -15.14 -7.08 -4.01
C PHE A 89 -16.25 -6.70 -3.02
N PHE A 90 -17.41 -6.28 -3.52
CA PHE A 90 -18.61 -6.17 -2.71
C PHE A 90 -19.51 -7.39 -2.92
N PRO A 91 -20.05 -7.99 -1.86
CA PRO A 91 -21.09 -9.00 -1.99
C PRO A 91 -22.27 -8.50 -2.82
N VAL A 92 -22.98 -9.42 -3.48
CA VAL A 92 -24.08 -9.10 -4.40
C VAL A 92 -25.18 -8.25 -3.74
N GLU A 93 -25.43 -8.45 -2.45
CA GLU A 93 -26.40 -7.70 -1.67
C GLU A 93 -26.03 -6.22 -1.45
N PHE A 94 -24.78 -5.83 -1.71
CA PHE A 94 -24.25 -4.52 -1.41
C PHE A 94 -23.68 -3.78 -2.63
N MET A 95 -23.26 -4.49 -3.68
CA MET A 95 -22.61 -3.86 -4.83
C MET A 95 -23.48 -2.85 -5.60
N ASN A 96 -24.80 -2.95 -5.50
CA ASN A 96 -25.75 -2.01 -6.12
C ASN A 96 -26.45 -1.07 -5.10
N ASP A 97 -26.05 -1.10 -3.84
CA ASP A 97 -26.59 -0.25 -2.77
C ASP A 97 -25.77 1.05 -2.67
N GLN A 98 -26.35 2.16 -3.13
CA GLN A 98 -25.70 3.47 -3.13
C GLN A 98 -25.24 3.91 -1.73
N GLU A 99 -26.08 3.71 -0.71
CA GLU A 99 -25.76 4.12 0.66
C GLU A 99 -24.61 3.31 1.21
N PHE A 100 -24.62 1.99 0.98
CA PHE A 100 -23.53 1.12 1.39
C PHE A 100 -22.21 1.53 0.70
N VAL A 101 -22.21 1.63 -0.63
CA VAL A 101 -20.99 1.95 -1.39
C VAL A 101 -20.42 3.28 -0.94
N PHE A 102 -21.28 4.29 -0.75
CA PHE A 102 -20.87 5.59 -0.26
C PHE A 102 -20.30 5.54 1.17
N HIS A 103 -20.97 4.86 2.10
CA HIS A 103 -20.48 4.71 3.47
C HIS A 103 -19.16 3.94 3.55
N HIS A 104 -19.05 2.85 2.80
CA HIS A 104 -17.85 2.02 2.74
C HIS A 104 -16.67 2.83 2.19
N LEU A 105 -16.90 3.60 1.13
CA LEU A 105 -15.89 4.47 0.55
C LEU A 105 -15.49 5.61 1.50
N LYS A 106 -16.43 6.20 2.23
CA LYS A 106 -16.14 7.20 3.25
C LYS A 106 -15.31 6.63 4.41
N LYS A 107 -15.61 5.40 4.84
CA LYS A 107 -14.96 4.71 5.96
C LYS A 107 -13.58 4.15 5.60
N TYR A 108 -13.45 3.52 4.43
CA TYR A 108 -12.27 2.75 4.04
C TYR A 108 -11.49 3.32 2.85
N ARG A 109 -11.98 4.40 2.23
CA ARG A 109 -11.36 5.06 1.07
C ARG A 109 -11.18 4.14 -0.14
N ILE A 110 -12.00 3.10 -0.28
CA ILE A 110 -12.05 2.22 -1.45
C ILE A 110 -13.50 1.77 -1.63
N GLY A 111 -13.98 1.72 -2.88
CA GLY A 111 -15.28 1.10 -3.10
C GLY A 111 -15.83 1.16 -4.51
N LEU A 112 -15.61 2.23 -5.28
CA LEU A 112 -16.34 2.41 -6.53
C LEU A 112 -15.99 1.31 -7.53
N LYS A 113 -14.75 0.82 -7.57
CA LYS A 113 -14.33 -0.33 -8.39
C LYS A 113 -15.17 -1.60 -8.23
N HIS A 114 -15.73 -1.79 -7.04
CA HIS A 114 -16.47 -3.01 -6.67
C HIS A 114 -17.98 -2.81 -6.74
N ALA A 115 -18.44 -1.61 -7.04
CA ALA A 115 -19.84 -1.31 -7.25
C ALA A 115 -20.33 -1.84 -8.61
N SER A 116 -21.64 -2.02 -8.73
CA SER A 116 -22.28 -2.41 -9.97
C SER A 116 -21.96 -1.42 -11.09
N MET A 117 -21.89 -1.90 -12.34
CA MET A 117 -21.70 -1.02 -13.51
C MET A 117 -22.73 0.12 -13.54
N ARG A 118 -23.97 -0.17 -13.13
CA ARG A 118 -25.05 0.81 -13.01
C ARG A 118 -24.67 2.01 -12.12
N LEU A 119 -24.07 1.77 -10.95
CA LEU A 119 -23.63 2.85 -10.06
C LEU A 119 -22.38 3.56 -10.58
N ARG A 120 -21.46 2.83 -11.22
CA ARG A 120 -20.23 3.41 -11.78
C ARG A 120 -20.48 4.32 -12.98
N ASP A 121 -21.64 4.20 -13.62
CA ASP A 121 -22.07 5.04 -14.74
C ASP A 121 -23.13 6.10 -14.37
N ASP A 122 -23.60 6.11 -13.12
CA ASP A 122 -24.52 7.13 -12.61
C ASP A 122 -23.75 8.43 -12.33
N ARG A 123 -24.00 9.45 -13.16
CA ARG A 123 -23.33 10.76 -13.07
C ARG A 123 -23.48 11.40 -11.69
N GLU A 124 -24.68 11.40 -11.13
CA GLU A 124 -24.97 12.10 -9.87
C GLU A 124 -24.33 11.36 -8.70
N PHE A 125 -24.39 10.03 -8.72
CA PHE A 125 -23.70 9.22 -7.72
C PHE A 125 -22.17 9.40 -7.81
N VAL A 126 -21.60 9.34 -9.01
CA VAL A 126 -20.15 9.55 -9.20
C VAL A 126 -19.74 10.96 -8.79
N MET A 127 -20.55 11.99 -9.07
CA MET A 127 -20.29 13.36 -8.60
C MET A 127 -20.16 13.41 -7.08
N GLN A 128 -21.07 12.79 -6.34
CA GLN A 128 -20.98 12.72 -4.87
C GLN A 128 -19.71 12.01 -4.42
N ILE A 129 -19.32 10.92 -5.10
CA ILE A 129 -18.12 10.17 -4.77
C ILE A 129 -16.84 11.00 -5.02
N VAL A 130 -16.70 11.61 -6.20
CA VAL A 130 -15.46 12.34 -6.56
C VAL A 130 -15.27 13.61 -5.75
N GLN A 131 -16.35 14.19 -5.23
CA GLN A 131 -16.30 15.30 -4.28
C GLN A 131 -15.69 14.91 -2.92
N HIS A 132 -15.70 13.63 -2.57
CA HIS A 132 -15.04 13.10 -1.38
C HIS A 132 -13.71 12.41 -1.68
N LYS A 133 -13.57 11.80 -2.86
CA LYS A 133 -12.38 11.09 -3.32
C LYS A 133 -12.26 11.10 -4.84
N GLY A 134 -11.48 12.04 -5.37
CA GLY A 134 -11.38 12.30 -6.81
C GLY A 134 -10.89 11.13 -7.67
N SER A 135 -9.94 10.32 -7.16
CA SER A 135 -9.33 9.18 -7.87
C SER A 135 -10.31 8.08 -8.23
N GLU A 136 -11.46 8.01 -7.56
CA GLU A 136 -12.49 7.00 -7.87
C GLU A 136 -13.09 7.20 -9.27
N ILE A 137 -12.93 8.38 -9.87
CA ILE A 137 -13.28 8.62 -11.28
C ILE A 137 -12.62 7.60 -12.24
N PHE A 138 -11.47 7.02 -11.86
CA PHE A 138 -10.79 5.96 -12.60
C PHE A 138 -11.66 4.72 -12.81
N TYR A 139 -12.53 4.41 -11.85
CA TYR A 139 -13.31 3.18 -11.84
C TYR A 139 -14.65 3.30 -12.57
N THR A 140 -14.95 4.48 -13.10
CA THR A 140 -16.10 4.71 -13.98
C THR A 140 -15.96 3.90 -15.26
N THR A 141 -17.05 3.32 -15.74
CA THR A 141 -17.05 2.49 -16.94
C THR A 141 -17.27 3.31 -18.22
N SER A 142 -17.94 4.47 -18.10
CA SER A 142 -18.32 5.32 -19.21
C SER A 142 -17.31 6.44 -19.50
N ARG A 143 -16.86 6.51 -20.76
CA ARG A 143 -16.10 7.66 -21.30
C ARG A 143 -16.86 8.99 -21.22
N LYS A 144 -18.19 8.97 -21.00
CA LYS A 144 -19.00 10.20 -20.87
C LYS A 144 -18.63 10.97 -19.60
N ILE A 145 -18.43 10.27 -18.47
CA ILE A 145 -18.09 10.89 -17.19
C ILE A 145 -16.74 11.61 -17.27
N CYS A 146 -15.74 10.96 -17.88
CA CYS A 146 -14.41 11.55 -18.09
C CYS A 146 -14.36 12.73 -19.09
N ARG A 147 -15.45 12.98 -19.83
CA ARG A 147 -15.60 14.15 -20.73
C ARG A 147 -16.35 15.29 -20.08
N ASP A 148 -17.01 15.05 -18.96
CA ASP A 148 -17.74 16.07 -18.21
C ASP A 148 -16.74 16.95 -17.45
N LYS A 149 -16.53 18.18 -17.93
CA LYS A 149 -15.63 19.16 -17.32
C LYS A 149 -15.95 19.36 -15.83
N GLN A 150 -17.23 19.38 -15.44
CA GLN A 150 -17.62 19.64 -14.04
C GLN A 150 -17.23 18.48 -13.13
N VAL A 151 -17.52 17.24 -13.53
CA VAL A 151 -17.16 16.05 -12.74
C VAL A 151 -15.65 15.93 -12.61
N VAL A 152 -14.91 16.15 -13.71
CA VAL A 152 -13.45 16.09 -13.72
C VAL A 152 -12.85 17.19 -12.84
N MET A 153 -13.34 18.44 -12.91
CA MET A 153 -12.84 19.53 -12.07
C MET A 153 -13.14 19.30 -10.58
N ALA A 154 -14.32 18.77 -10.25
CA ALA A 154 -14.65 18.38 -8.89
C ALA A 154 -13.72 17.26 -8.36
N ALA A 155 -13.35 16.32 -9.22
CA ALA A 155 -12.39 15.27 -8.89
C ALA A 155 -10.97 15.83 -8.68
N ILE A 156 -10.49 16.69 -9.58
CA ILE A 156 -9.16 17.34 -9.52
C ILE A 156 -9.01 18.18 -8.24
N LYS A 157 -10.06 18.92 -7.87
CA LYS A 157 -10.07 19.76 -6.66
C LYS A 157 -9.76 18.96 -5.39
N ASN A 158 -10.18 17.69 -5.34
CA ASN A 158 -9.91 16.82 -4.21
C ASN A 158 -8.62 16.01 -4.37
N GLU A 159 -8.34 15.48 -5.56
CA GLU A 159 -7.15 14.67 -5.84
C GLU A 159 -6.59 14.94 -7.25
N VAL A 160 -5.37 15.46 -7.31
CA VAL A 160 -4.69 15.91 -8.54
C VAL A 160 -4.60 14.81 -9.61
N PHE A 161 -4.38 13.56 -9.21
CA PHE A 161 -4.26 12.43 -10.14
C PHE A 161 -5.53 12.18 -10.95
N ALA A 162 -6.69 12.67 -10.50
CA ALA A 162 -7.93 12.60 -11.27
C ALA A 162 -7.81 13.27 -12.66
N ALA A 163 -6.90 14.25 -12.80
CA ALA A 163 -6.60 14.89 -14.07
C ALA A 163 -6.20 13.89 -15.16
N LEU A 164 -5.46 12.82 -14.82
CA LEU A 164 -5.01 11.81 -15.78
C LEU A 164 -6.17 11.13 -16.52
N HIS A 165 -7.31 10.99 -15.84
CA HIS A 165 -8.52 10.36 -16.34
C HIS A 165 -9.41 11.30 -17.14
N ALA A 166 -9.11 12.60 -17.17
CA ALA A 166 -9.76 13.54 -18.07
C ALA A 166 -9.59 13.09 -19.53
N SER A 167 -10.62 13.31 -20.33
CA SER A 167 -10.57 12.98 -21.76
C SER A 167 -9.43 13.70 -22.47
N ARG A 168 -8.90 13.11 -23.55
CA ARG A 168 -7.84 13.73 -24.37
C ARG A 168 -8.21 15.14 -24.85
N LYS A 169 -9.49 15.39 -25.12
CA LYS A 169 -10.00 16.71 -25.51
C LYS A 169 -9.77 17.74 -24.41
N LEU A 170 -10.14 17.42 -23.16
CA LEU A 170 -9.93 18.30 -22.01
C LEU A 170 -8.44 18.52 -21.72
N LYS A 171 -7.62 17.46 -21.79
CA LYS A 171 -6.18 17.57 -21.50
C LYS A 171 -5.41 18.46 -22.48
N ASN A 172 -5.92 18.62 -23.70
CA ASN A 172 -5.32 19.47 -24.73
C ASN A 172 -6.01 20.85 -24.83
N ASP A 173 -7.00 21.13 -23.97
CA ASP A 173 -7.71 22.40 -23.92
C ASP A 173 -6.96 23.34 -22.96
N ARG A 174 -6.43 24.44 -23.52
CA ARG A 174 -5.60 25.40 -22.78
C ARG A 174 -6.35 26.02 -21.61
N ASP A 175 -7.62 26.39 -21.80
CA ASP A 175 -8.43 27.07 -20.78
C ASP A 175 -8.76 26.09 -19.64
N PHE A 176 -9.10 24.85 -20.00
CA PHE A 176 -9.26 23.78 -19.00
C PHE A 176 -7.98 23.57 -18.19
N VAL A 177 -6.82 23.47 -18.83
CA VAL A 177 -5.54 23.25 -18.13
C VAL A 177 -5.19 24.44 -17.24
N LEU A 178 -5.39 25.67 -17.71
CA LEU A 178 -5.16 26.88 -16.92
C LEU A 178 -6.07 26.91 -15.68
N GLU A 179 -7.37 26.66 -15.83
CA GLU A 179 -8.30 26.57 -14.71
C GLU A 179 -7.91 25.45 -13.73
N ALA A 180 -7.54 24.28 -14.24
CA ALA A 180 -7.17 23.14 -13.39
C ALA A 180 -5.86 23.38 -12.63
N VAL A 181 -4.88 24.03 -13.26
CA VAL A 181 -3.61 24.43 -12.66
C VAL A 181 -3.80 25.51 -11.59
N GLN A 182 -4.71 26.46 -11.82
CA GLN A 182 -5.08 27.47 -10.82
C GLN A 182 -5.77 26.85 -9.60
N LEU A 183 -6.50 25.74 -9.77
CA LEU A 183 -7.02 24.96 -8.63
C LEU A 183 -5.91 24.19 -7.91
N ASN A 184 -4.97 23.61 -8.66
CA ASN A 184 -3.84 22.88 -8.11
C ASN A 184 -2.66 22.81 -9.10
N GLY A 185 -1.54 23.45 -8.75
CA GLY A 185 -0.37 23.55 -9.63
C GLY A 185 0.22 22.21 -10.08
N GLU A 186 0.07 21.15 -9.28
CA GLU A 186 0.57 19.80 -9.59
C GLU A 186 -0.11 19.16 -10.81
N VAL A 187 -1.25 19.69 -11.25
CA VAL A 187 -1.94 19.24 -12.48
C VAL A 187 -1.04 19.37 -13.71
N LEU A 188 -0.20 20.40 -13.76
CA LEU A 188 0.68 20.67 -14.91
C LEU A 188 1.59 19.47 -15.20
N ALA A 189 2.15 18.85 -14.16
CA ALA A 189 3.02 17.68 -14.27
C ALA A 189 2.30 16.44 -14.83
N ASN A 190 0.99 16.34 -14.67
CA ASN A 190 0.21 15.14 -15.00
C ASN A 190 -0.42 15.19 -16.40
N ILE A 191 -0.94 16.34 -16.82
CA ILE A 191 -1.72 16.44 -18.08
C ILE A 191 -1.22 17.51 -19.05
N GLY A 192 -0.24 18.32 -18.65
CA GLY A 192 0.14 19.53 -19.37
C GLY A 192 1.56 19.55 -19.92
N ARG A 193 2.16 18.41 -20.27
CA ARG A 193 3.54 18.39 -20.82
C ARG A 193 3.72 19.29 -22.04
N THR A 194 2.71 19.38 -22.91
CA THR A 194 2.68 20.30 -24.05
C THR A 194 2.66 21.78 -23.63
N PHE A 195 2.23 22.07 -22.41
CA PHE A 195 2.13 23.41 -21.82
C PHE A 195 3.31 23.73 -20.88
N HIS A 196 4.33 22.85 -20.76
CA HIS A 196 5.54 23.14 -19.98
C HIS A 196 6.39 24.28 -20.54
N GLN A 197 6.10 24.72 -21.76
CA GLN A 197 6.70 25.90 -22.39
C GLN A 197 5.76 27.12 -22.35
N ASP A 198 4.50 26.95 -21.93
CA ASP A 198 3.57 28.06 -21.76
C ASP A 198 3.88 28.78 -20.46
N ARG A 199 4.51 29.96 -20.59
CA ARG A 199 4.97 30.76 -19.46
C ARG A 199 3.85 31.11 -18.49
N GLU A 200 2.65 31.38 -18.99
CA GLU A 200 1.51 31.79 -18.14
C GLU A 200 1.01 30.60 -17.31
N ILE A 201 0.84 29.43 -17.92
CA ILE A 201 0.40 28.21 -17.24
C ILE A 201 1.47 27.77 -16.22
N VAL A 202 2.74 27.80 -16.59
CA VAL A 202 3.84 27.47 -15.68
C VAL A 202 3.88 28.40 -14.48
N LEU A 203 3.78 29.72 -14.71
CA LEU A 203 3.77 30.70 -13.62
C LEU A 203 2.54 30.51 -12.72
N ALA A 204 1.36 30.25 -13.29
CA ALA A 204 0.16 29.94 -12.53
C ALA A 204 0.33 28.67 -11.67
N ALA A 205 0.98 27.63 -12.22
CA ALA A 205 1.24 26.39 -11.49
C ALA A 205 2.20 26.61 -10.33
N VAL A 206 3.30 27.31 -10.58
CA VAL A 206 4.34 27.61 -9.61
C VAL A 206 3.79 28.48 -8.47
N LYS A 207 2.92 29.45 -8.77
CA LYS A 207 2.21 30.26 -7.77
C LYS A 207 1.33 29.44 -6.82
N GLN A 208 0.77 28.33 -7.29
CA GLN A 208 -0.01 27.42 -6.44
C GLN A 208 0.88 26.43 -5.67
N ASN A 209 1.97 25.95 -6.29
CA ASN A 209 2.93 25.08 -5.66
C ASN A 209 4.34 25.19 -6.29
N GLY A 210 5.29 25.73 -5.53
CA GLY A 210 6.67 25.92 -5.99
C GLY A 210 7.41 24.64 -6.40
N THR A 211 7.04 23.46 -5.88
CA THR A 211 7.69 22.19 -6.24
C THR A 211 7.44 21.75 -7.68
N VAL A 212 6.47 22.37 -8.35
CA VAL A 212 6.17 22.11 -9.77
C VAL A 212 7.37 22.43 -10.66
N LEU A 213 8.22 23.39 -10.27
CA LEU A 213 9.44 23.78 -11.00
C LEU A 213 10.28 22.55 -11.38
N GLY A 214 10.45 21.60 -10.46
CA GLY A 214 11.22 20.38 -10.66
C GLY A 214 10.69 19.43 -11.73
N ARG A 215 9.39 19.52 -12.02
CA ARG A 215 8.68 18.63 -12.96
C ARG A 215 8.51 19.21 -14.36
N ILE A 216 8.93 20.46 -14.55
CA ILE A 216 8.92 21.10 -15.86
C ILE A 216 9.99 20.44 -16.72
N VAL A 217 9.55 19.87 -17.84
CA VAL A 217 10.37 19.18 -18.83
C VAL A 217 10.10 19.71 -20.23
N GLN A 218 11.06 19.53 -21.13
CA GLN A 218 10.89 19.77 -22.56
C GLN A 218 11.21 18.50 -23.35
N GLU A 219 10.53 18.33 -24.48
CA GLU A 219 10.83 17.26 -25.44
C GLU A 219 11.95 17.73 -26.38
N GLU A 220 13.00 16.93 -26.51
CA GLU A 220 14.06 17.13 -27.51
C GLU A 220 14.06 15.98 -28.52
N TRP A 221 14.28 16.35 -29.78
CA TRP A 221 14.32 15.43 -30.91
C TRP A 221 15.77 15.22 -31.32
N SER A 222 16.29 14.01 -31.11
CA SER A 222 17.63 13.61 -31.57
C SER A 222 17.58 12.18 -32.13
N ASP A 223 18.12 11.99 -33.34
CA ASP A 223 18.28 10.67 -33.97
C ASP A 223 17.01 9.80 -34.01
N GLY A 224 15.86 10.41 -34.32
CA GLY A 224 14.57 9.72 -34.42
C GLY A 224 13.94 9.32 -33.08
N ASN A 225 14.55 9.67 -31.94
CA ASN A 225 14.02 9.44 -30.60
C ASN A 225 13.69 10.76 -29.89
N VAL A 226 12.66 10.72 -29.02
CA VAL A 226 12.27 11.84 -28.17
C VAL A 226 12.85 11.62 -26.76
N THR A 227 13.69 12.53 -26.30
CA THR A 227 14.20 12.56 -24.92
C THR A 227 13.50 13.66 -24.12
N LEU A 228 13.37 13.44 -22.82
CA LEU A 228 12.81 14.44 -21.89
C LEU A 228 13.97 15.12 -21.15
N GLU A 229 14.16 16.41 -21.41
CA GLU A 229 15.14 17.23 -20.72
C GLU A 229 14.50 18.15 -19.69
N LYS A 230 15.31 18.74 -18.82
CA LYS A 230 14.85 19.79 -17.89
C LYS A 230 14.33 20.98 -18.72
N GLY A 231 13.12 21.44 -18.42
CA GLY A 231 12.49 22.48 -19.23
C GLY A 231 13.18 23.84 -19.08
N LYS A 232 13.34 24.57 -20.19
CA LYS A 232 13.96 25.91 -20.25
C LYS A 232 13.44 26.90 -19.21
N LEU A 233 12.13 26.88 -18.90
CA LEU A 233 11.51 27.80 -17.95
C LEU A 233 11.98 27.59 -16.50
N ARG A 234 12.69 26.50 -16.17
CA ARG A 234 13.36 26.33 -14.88
C ARG A 234 14.51 27.32 -14.66
N SER A 235 15.07 27.84 -15.75
CA SER A 235 16.15 28.83 -15.75
C SER A 235 15.63 30.27 -15.80
N ASP A 236 14.32 30.50 -15.92
CA ASP A 236 13.72 31.83 -15.85
C ASP A 236 13.82 32.33 -14.38
N PRO A 237 14.58 33.41 -14.10
CA PRO A 237 14.77 33.88 -12.74
C PRO A 237 13.47 34.28 -12.02
N GLU A 238 12.48 34.82 -12.73
CA GLU A 238 11.22 35.24 -12.13
C GLU A 238 10.39 34.03 -11.69
N ILE A 239 10.31 33.01 -12.55
CA ILE A 239 9.59 31.76 -12.24
C ILE A 239 10.30 31.03 -11.10
N ALA A 240 11.64 30.94 -11.13
CA ALA A 240 12.41 30.30 -10.08
C ALA A 240 12.26 31.01 -8.73
N LEU A 241 12.31 32.35 -8.70
CA LEU A 241 12.10 33.13 -7.48
C LEU A 241 10.66 32.99 -6.95
N GLU A 242 9.65 33.01 -7.82
CA GLU A 242 8.27 32.76 -7.39
C GLU A 242 8.11 31.34 -6.84
N ALA A 243 8.77 30.34 -7.44
CA ALA A 243 8.75 28.97 -6.92
C ALA A 243 9.35 28.88 -5.52
N ILE A 244 10.51 29.52 -5.31
CA ILE A 244 11.20 29.55 -4.02
C ILE A 244 10.35 30.27 -2.97
N LYS A 245 9.70 31.37 -3.35
CA LYS A 245 8.78 32.13 -2.49
C LYS A 245 7.62 31.27 -2.01
N GLN A 246 7.03 30.46 -2.88
CA GLN A 246 5.93 29.56 -2.50
C GLN A 246 6.43 28.36 -1.70
N ASN A 247 7.63 27.85 -2.00
CA ASN A 247 8.25 26.75 -1.27
C ASN A 247 9.78 26.79 -1.39
N LYS A 248 10.48 27.00 -0.26
CA LYS A 248 11.95 27.05 -0.21
C LYS A 248 12.64 25.85 -0.86
N LYS A 249 12.01 24.65 -0.83
CA LYS A 249 12.55 23.44 -1.47
C LYS A 249 12.67 23.55 -2.99
N ALA A 250 11.99 24.49 -3.63
CA ALA A 250 12.14 24.71 -5.07
C ALA A 250 13.58 25.10 -5.46
N LEU A 251 14.42 25.57 -4.50
CA LEU A 251 15.82 25.87 -4.74
C LEU A 251 16.64 24.64 -5.20
N PHE A 252 16.26 23.42 -4.80
CA PHE A 252 16.88 22.17 -5.29
C PHE A 252 16.65 21.96 -6.79
N ASP A 253 15.55 22.48 -7.32
CA ASP A 253 15.14 22.33 -8.71
C ASP A 253 15.70 23.41 -9.63
N VAL A 254 16.30 24.44 -9.04
CA VAL A 254 17.00 25.50 -9.76
C VAL A 254 18.30 24.95 -10.37
N PRO A 255 18.62 25.28 -11.63
CA PRO A 255 19.84 24.81 -12.29
C PRO A 255 21.11 25.50 -11.76
N ASN A 256 22.25 24.81 -11.84
CA ASN A 256 23.54 25.25 -11.28
C ASN A 256 24.03 26.63 -11.78
N ASN A 257 23.63 27.05 -12.99
CA ASN A 257 23.99 28.37 -13.50
C ASN A 257 23.40 29.49 -12.63
N LEU A 258 22.17 29.32 -12.13
CA LEU A 258 21.55 30.27 -11.21
C LEU A 258 22.12 30.15 -9.79
N HIS A 259 22.54 28.96 -9.35
CA HIS A 259 23.25 28.83 -8.05
C HIS A 259 24.61 29.54 -8.01
N ARG A 260 25.26 29.70 -9.18
CA ARG A 260 26.50 30.46 -9.34
C ARG A 260 26.28 31.97 -9.47
N ASP A 261 25.08 32.39 -9.84
CA ASP A 261 24.73 33.81 -9.94
C ASP A 261 24.46 34.36 -8.53
N LEU A 262 25.40 35.13 -8.00
CA LEU A 262 25.30 35.74 -6.67
C LEU A 262 24.14 36.74 -6.56
N SER A 263 23.76 37.41 -7.66
CA SER A 263 22.62 38.34 -7.67
C SER A 263 21.31 37.57 -7.52
N PHE A 264 21.17 36.47 -8.26
CA PHE A 264 20.03 35.56 -8.10
C PHE A 264 20.01 34.94 -6.71
N MET A 265 21.12 34.34 -6.25
CA MET A 265 21.18 33.65 -4.97
C MET A 265 20.95 34.59 -3.79
N SER A 266 21.44 35.83 -3.85
CA SER A 266 21.14 36.84 -2.84
C SER A 266 19.63 37.09 -2.73
N LYS A 267 18.92 37.27 -3.85
CA LYS A 267 17.44 37.41 -3.86
C LYS A 267 16.73 36.14 -3.39
N ALA A 268 17.14 34.98 -3.89
CA ALA A 268 16.55 33.69 -3.56
C ALA A 268 16.67 33.39 -2.06
N LEU A 269 17.85 33.59 -1.49
CA LEU A 269 18.10 33.36 -0.07
C LEU A 269 17.46 34.43 0.81
N GLN A 270 17.31 35.68 0.35
CA GLN A 270 16.51 36.70 1.06
C GLN A 270 15.02 36.33 1.13
N LEU A 271 14.47 35.64 0.12
CA LEU A 271 13.09 35.13 0.18
C LEU A 271 12.93 34.02 1.23
N ILE A 272 13.98 33.22 1.46
CA ILE A 272 13.96 32.10 2.42
C ILE A 272 14.32 32.58 3.83
N TYR A 273 15.29 33.50 3.92
CA TYR A 273 15.87 34.06 5.14
C TYR A 273 15.83 35.60 5.06
N PRO A 274 14.72 36.24 5.44
CA PRO A 274 14.53 37.69 5.27
C PRO A 274 15.59 38.57 5.95
N ASP A 275 16.20 38.09 7.03
CA ASP A 275 17.22 38.81 7.79
C ASP A 275 18.64 38.70 7.19
N LEU A 276 18.82 37.86 6.15
CA LEU A 276 20.12 37.63 5.54
C LEU A 276 20.56 38.86 4.72
N LYS A 277 21.59 39.56 5.22
CA LYS A 277 22.24 40.69 4.53
C LYS A 277 23.58 40.24 3.94
N ASN A 278 23.88 40.73 2.74
CA ASN A 278 25.17 40.54 2.05
C ASN A 278 25.62 39.07 1.95
N PHE A 279 24.91 38.29 1.12
CA PHE A 279 25.21 36.89 0.86
C PHE A 279 26.61 36.66 0.26
N ASP A 280 27.40 35.78 0.88
CA ASP A 280 28.70 35.30 0.41
C ASP A 280 28.93 33.84 0.86
N TYR A 281 29.32 32.98 -0.09
CA TYR A 281 29.67 31.57 0.15
C TYR A 281 30.94 31.38 0.99
N SER A 282 31.72 32.44 1.21
CA SER A 282 32.93 32.43 2.04
C SER A 282 32.65 32.70 3.52
N SER A 283 31.40 33.08 3.88
CA SER A 283 31.03 33.37 5.26
C SER A 283 30.60 32.11 6.02
N LYS A 284 31.35 31.74 7.07
CA LYS A 284 31.03 30.58 7.93
C LYS A 284 29.61 30.67 8.52
N GLU A 285 29.23 31.83 9.04
CA GLU A 285 27.92 32.03 9.68
C GLU A 285 26.76 31.80 8.69
N ILE A 286 26.87 32.39 7.49
CA ILE A 286 25.88 32.20 6.42
C ILE A 286 25.85 30.73 5.99
N MET A 287 27.03 30.14 5.79
CA MET A 287 27.18 28.77 5.33
C MET A 287 26.59 27.76 6.31
N LEU A 288 26.79 27.92 7.62
CA LEU A 288 26.17 27.08 8.66
C LEU A 288 24.64 27.07 8.54
N ASN A 289 24.02 28.23 8.27
CA ASN A 289 22.56 28.33 8.17
C ASN A 289 22.04 27.72 6.87
N ILE A 290 22.64 28.02 5.72
CA ILE A 290 22.08 27.58 4.43
C ILE A 290 22.30 26.10 4.16
N VAL A 291 23.42 25.51 4.62
CA VAL A 291 23.68 24.07 4.38
C VAL A 291 22.81 23.16 5.23
N GLN A 292 22.19 23.69 6.29
CA GLN A 292 21.22 22.96 7.08
C GLN A 292 19.97 22.61 6.23
N ASP A 293 19.48 23.56 5.44
CA ASP A 293 18.34 23.33 4.54
C ASP A 293 18.77 22.83 3.15
N PHE A 294 19.96 23.24 2.68
CA PHE A 294 20.45 22.99 1.32
C PHE A 294 21.92 22.50 1.33
N PRO A 295 22.18 21.25 1.75
CA PRO A 295 23.56 20.74 1.92
C PRO A 295 24.42 20.77 0.65
N PHE A 296 23.79 20.67 -0.53
CA PHE A 296 24.49 20.72 -1.82
C PHE A 296 25.18 22.07 -2.07
N LEU A 297 24.79 23.14 -1.36
CA LEU A 297 25.44 24.45 -1.47
C LEU A 297 26.88 24.45 -0.95
N LEU A 298 27.28 23.46 -0.16
CA LEU A 298 28.69 23.28 0.25
C LEU A 298 29.64 23.18 -0.96
N LYS A 299 29.15 22.70 -2.10
CA LYS A 299 29.90 22.67 -3.37
C LYS A 299 30.43 24.04 -3.79
N PHE A 300 29.69 25.11 -3.53
CA PHE A 300 30.00 26.48 -3.94
C PHE A 300 30.79 27.26 -2.88
N ALA A 301 30.97 26.70 -1.69
CA ALA A 301 31.75 27.29 -0.61
C ALA A 301 33.24 27.44 -0.97
N SER A 302 33.93 28.37 -0.29
CA SER A 302 35.38 28.50 -0.39
C SER A 302 36.09 27.26 0.17
N ASP A 303 37.37 27.09 -0.16
CA ASP A 303 38.15 25.94 0.30
C ASP A 303 38.35 25.96 1.82
N GLU A 304 38.44 27.14 2.44
CA GLU A 304 38.49 27.29 3.90
C GLU A 304 37.19 26.78 4.55
N ILE A 305 36.03 27.12 3.99
CA ILE A 305 34.73 26.67 4.51
C ILE A 305 34.52 25.17 4.29
N LYS A 306 34.98 24.62 3.18
CA LYS A 306 34.95 23.16 2.92
C LYS A 306 35.86 22.37 3.88
N ASN A 307 36.82 23.05 4.52
CA ASN A 307 37.69 22.47 5.53
C ASN A 307 37.21 22.74 6.98
N ASP A 308 36.14 23.52 7.17
CA ASP A 308 35.58 23.79 8.48
C ASP A 308 34.70 22.62 8.96
N ARG A 309 35.12 21.96 10.05
CA ARG A 309 34.42 20.78 10.59
C ARG A 309 32.96 21.06 10.90
N ASP A 310 32.63 22.22 11.48
CA ASP A 310 31.26 22.51 11.93
C ASP A 310 30.32 22.64 10.73
N VAL A 311 30.77 23.34 9.68
CA VAL A 311 30.00 23.50 8.44
C VAL A 311 29.79 22.15 7.76
N VAL A 312 30.85 21.34 7.66
CA VAL A 312 30.80 20.01 7.03
C VAL A 312 29.87 19.07 7.80
N ILE A 313 29.99 19.01 9.13
CA ILE A 313 29.11 18.21 9.99
C ILE A 313 27.65 18.62 9.83
N ASN A 314 27.37 19.93 9.84
CA ASN A 314 26.00 20.44 9.68
C ASN A 314 25.39 20.07 8.32
N ALA A 315 26.18 20.15 7.24
CA ALA A 315 25.75 19.71 5.91
C ALA A 315 25.47 18.19 5.87
N ILE A 316 26.37 17.38 6.44
CA ILE A 316 26.27 15.91 6.45
C ILE A 316 25.04 15.42 7.22
N CYS A 317 24.71 16.06 8.33
CA CYS A 317 23.51 15.73 9.13
C CYS A 317 22.21 15.78 8.31
N ASN A 318 22.19 16.55 7.22
CA ASN A 318 21.03 16.71 6.34
C ASN A 318 21.17 15.97 5.01
N SER A 319 22.40 15.70 4.54
CA SER A 319 22.67 14.85 3.37
C SER A 319 24.13 14.36 3.36
N VAL A 320 24.35 13.07 3.59
CA VAL A 320 25.70 12.47 3.65
C VAL A 320 26.53 12.71 2.39
N HIS A 321 25.88 12.81 1.22
CA HIS A 321 26.52 13.11 -0.06
C HIS A 321 27.28 14.44 -0.08
N SER A 322 26.98 15.40 0.81
CA SER A 322 27.72 16.67 0.87
C SER A 322 29.18 16.48 1.28
N LEU A 323 29.53 15.36 1.92
CA LEU A 323 30.92 15.02 2.27
C LEU A 323 31.82 14.93 1.03
N GLU A 324 31.27 14.66 -0.16
CA GLU A 324 32.02 14.71 -1.43
C GLU A 324 32.69 16.08 -1.65
N PHE A 325 32.04 17.16 -1.22
CA PHE A 325 32.52 18.54 -1.40
C PHE A 325 33.43 19.03 -0.27
N ALA A 326 33.55 18.28 0.82
CA ALA A 326 34.45 18.62 1.91
C ALA A 326 35.92 18.42 1.52
N SER A 327 36.81 19.04 2.30
CA SER A 327 38.26 18.86 2.15
C SER A 327 38.69 17.41 2.43
N ASP A 328 39.86 17.03 1.93
CA ASP A 328 40.44 15.71 2.20
C ASP A 328 40.73 15.50 3.70
N SER A 329 41.05 16.58 4.43
CA SER A 329 41.21 16.54 5.89
C SER A 329 39.91 16.14 6.59
N CYS A 330 38.77 16.72 6.20
CA CYS A 330 37.47 16.35 6.75
C CYS A 330 37.05 14.93 6.35
N LYS A 331 37.37 14.50 5.13
CA LYS A 331 37.13 13.11 4.67
C LYS A 331 37.99 12.07 5.39
N ASN A 332 39.09 12.49 6.02
CA ASN A 332 39.94 11.64 6.85
C ASN A 332 39.68 11.79 8.36
N ASP A 333 38.64 12.52 8.75
CA ASP A 333 38.26 12.67 10.15
C ASP A 333 37.40 11.48 10.61
N LYS A 334 37.88 10.72 11.60
CA LYS A 334 37.19 9.53 12.11
C LYS A 334 35.80 9.85 12.71
N GLU A 335 35.62 11.00 13.36
CA GLU A 335 34.32 11.35 13.94
C GLU A 335 33.31 11.72 12.85
N ILE A 336 33.74 12.48 11.84
CA ILE A 336 32.91 12.80 10.67
C ILE A 336 32.54 11.53 9.92
N ALA A 337 33.50 10.61 9.73
CA ALA A 337 33.25 9.32 9.10
C ALA A 337 32.25 8.46 9.88
N LEU A 338 32.41 8.35 11.20
CA LEU A 338 31.45 7.62 12.06
C LEU A 338 30.05 8.24 12.01
N LEU A 339 29.95 9.56 11.98
CA LEU A 339 28.67 10.26 11.80
C LEU A 339 28.07 9.93 10.43
N ALA A 340 28.84 10.05 9.35
CA ALA A 340 28.39 9.79 7.99
C ALA A 340 27.85 8.36 7.81
N VAL A 341 28.59 7.34 8.26
CA VAL A 341 28.16 5.92 8.12
C VAL A 341 26.97 5.56 9.00
N ARG A 342 26.79 6.25 10.13
CA ARG A 342 25.61 6.08 11.00
C ARG A 342 24.34 6.65 10.38
N LEU A 343 24.47 7.71 9.59
CA LEU A 343 23.37 8.29 8.83
C LEU A 343 23.05 7.43 7.60
N GLU A 344 24.04 7.22 6.73
CA GLU A 344 23.92 6.41 5.52
C GLU A 344 25.19 5.58 5.27
N ALA A 345 25.04 4.28 5.00
CA ALA A 345 26.18 3.37 4.81
C ALA A 345 27.09 3.76 3.63
N ILE A 346 26.54 4.47 2.63
CA ILE A 346 27.29 5.02 1.49
C ILE A 346 28.37 6.02 1.93
N GLY A 347 28.27 6.61 3.12
CA GLY A 347 29.29 7.49 3.68
C GLY A 347 30.69 6.86 3.70
N LEU A 348 30.79 5.53 3.81
CA LEU A 348 32.06 4.80 3.76
C LEU A 348 32.78 4.96 2.41
N CYS A 349 32.08 5.19 1.30
CA CYS A 349 32.74 5.39 0.00
C CYS A 349 33.37 6.79 -0.12
N LEU A 350 32.86 7.77 0.63
CA LEU A 350 33.23 9.19 0.57
C LEU A 350 34.42 9.54 1.49
N VAL A 351 34.77 8.67 2.43
CA VAL A 351 35.91 8.87 3.35
C VAL A 351 37.22 8.40 2.73
N SER A 352 38.33 8.74 3.40
CA SER A 352 39.69 8.35 3.03
C SER A 352 39.88 6.82 2.95
N GLN A 353 40.95 6.39 2.28
CA GLN A 353 41.34 4.97 2.24
C GLN A 353 41.76 4.43 3.61
N GLU A 354 42.30 5.30 4.48
CA GLU A 354 42.69 4.94 5.84
C GLU A 354 41.47 4.54 6.67
N LEU A 355 40.39 5.34 6.61
CA LEU A 355 39.15 5.05 7.32
C LEU A 355 38.33 3.91 6.71
N LYS A 356 38.52 3.60 5.42
CA LYS A 356 38.03 2.36 4.79
C LYS A 356 38.71 1.10 5.33
N ASN A 357 39.83 1.24 6.03
CA ASN A 357 40.53 0.17 6.73
C ASN A 357 40.39 0.28 8.27
N ASP A 358 39.56 1.20 8.78
CA ASP A 358 39.27 1.31 10.21
C ASP A 358 38.14 0.35 10.58
N TYR A 359 38.40 -0.51 11.57
CA TYR A 359 37.46 -1.55 11.99
C TYR A 359 36.12 -0.98 12.48
N ASP A 360 36.15 0.08 13.29
CA ASP A 360 34.95 0.66 13.90
C ASP A 360 34.08 1.34 12.84
N VAL A 361 34.71 2.09 11.92
CA VAL A 361 34.02 2.79 10.82
C VAL A 361 33.37 1.78 9.88
N VAL A 362 34.09 0.74 9.48
CA VAL A 362 33.56 -0.31 8.58
C VAL A 362 32.46 -1.11 9.25
N LEU A 363 32.65 -1.54 10.50
CA LEU A 363 31.62 -2.29 11.24
C LEU A 363 30.33 -1.46 11.38
N ALA A 364 30.45 -0.17 11.69
CA ALA A 364 29.30 0.74 11.77
C ALA A 364 28.56 0.86 10.42
N ALA A 365 29.28 0.98 9.31
CA ALA A 365 28.68 1.04 7.97
C ALA A 365 27.97 -0.27 7.59
N VAL A 366 28.63 -1.41 7.83
CA VAL A 366 28.12 -2.75 7.50
C VAL A 366 26.90 -3.14 8.34
N HIS A 367 26.82 -2.64 9.59
CA HIS A 367 25.65 -2.82 10.43
C HIS A 367 24.39 -2.18 9.83
N ARG A 368 24.56 -1.12 9.03
CA ARG A 368 23.45 -0.45 8.32
C ARG A 368 23.12 -1.10 6.98
N ASP A 369 24.13 -1.34 6.15
CA ASP A 369 23.98 -2.03 4.87
C ASP A 369 25.23 -2.87 4.57
N GLY A 370 25.05 -4.19 4.44
CA GLY A 370 26.12 -5.13 4.14
C GLY A 370 26.82 -4.88 2.80
N ASN A 371 26.21 -4.14 1.86
CA ASN A 371 26.90 -3.70 0.63
C ASN A 371 28.09 -2.78 0.94
N ALA A 372 28.08 -2.06 2.07
CA ALA A 372 29.17 -1.18 2.46
C ALA A 372 30.51 -1.92 2.58
N LEU A 373 30.47 -3.24 2.85
CA LEU A 373 31.67 -4.09 2.87
C LEU A 373 32.48 -4.03 1.56
N SER A 374 31.84 -3.70 0.43
CA SER A 374 32.53 -3.54 -0.85
C SER A 374 33.55 -2.40 -0.86
N TYR A 375 33.33 -1.36 -0.05
CA TYR A 375 34.22 -0.20 0.10
C TYR A 375 35.32 -0.39 1.14
N ALA A 376 35.20 -1.41 2.00
CA ALA A 376 36.21 -1.71 3.00
C ALA A 376 37.50 -2.24 2.37
N SER A 377 38.58 -2.22 3.14
CA SER A 377 39.85 -2.85 2.78
C SER A 377 39.72 -4.38 2.61
N GLU A 378 40.63 -4.98 1.84
CA GLU A 378 40.68 -6.44 1.63
C GLU A 378 40.90 -7.23 2.92
N THR A 379 41.57 -6.63 3.92
CA THR A 379 41.76 -7.22 5.25
C THR A 379 40.45 -7.31 6.02
N LEU A 380 39.66 -6.23 6.05
CA LEU A 380 38.38 -6.18 6.77
C LEU A 380 37.26 -6.96 6.06
N LYS A 381 37.31 -7.07 4.73
CA LYS A 381 36.41 -7.95 3.95
C LYS A 381 36.47 -9.42 4.40
N ARG A 382 37.61 -9.87 4.93
CA ARG A 382 37.84 -11.24 5.40
C ARG A 382 37.64 -11.41 6.91
N ASN A 383 37.32 -10.35 7.63
CA ASN A 383 37.02 -10.44 9.06
C ASN A 383 35.68 -11.17 9.27
N LYS A 384 35.68 -12.26 10.04
CA LYS A 384 34.50 -13.12 10.22
C LYS A 384 33.29 -12.39 10.82
N GLU A 385 33.53 -11.49 11.76
CA GLU A 385 32.47 -10.74 12.45
C GLU A 385 31.83 -9.69 11.55
N ILE A 386 32.66 -8.91 10.85
CA ILE A 386 32.19 -7.94 9.84
C ILE A 386 31.44 -8.68 8.74
N LEU A 387 31.96 -9.82 8.27
CA LEU A 387 31.33 -10.63 7.23
C LEU A 387 29.97 -11.18 7.66
N LEU A 388 29.84 -11.73 8.88
CA LEU A 388 28.54 -12.21 9.39
C LEU A 388 27.53 -11.06 9.53
N THR A 389 28.00 -9.89 9.97
CA THR A 389 27.16 -8.69 10.07
C THR A 389 26.71 -8.22 8.68
N ALA A 390 27.61 -8.27 7.69
CA ALA A 390 27.31 -7.92 6.30
C ALA A 390 26.33 -8.89 5.66
N ILE A 391 26.48 -10.20 5.89
CA ILE A 391 25.59 -11.23 5.36
C ILE A 391 24.19 -11.12 5.97
N LYS A 392 24.11 -10.85 7.29
CA LYS A 392 22.83 -10.63 7.99
C LYS A 392 22.02 -9.51 7.32
N THR A 393 22.67 -8.42 6.94
CA THR A 393 22.01 -7.27 6.30
C THR A 393 21.86 -7.45 4.79
N ASN A 394 22.79 -8.15 4.14
CA ASN A 394 22.76 -8.46 2.71
C ASN A 394 23.54 -9.73 2.35
N ALA A 395 22.82 -10.77 1.90
CA ALA A 395 23.37 -12.06 1.52
C ALA A 395 24.50 -11.98 0.46
N ARG A 396 24.52 -10.94 -0.38
CA ARG A 396 25.55 -10.76 -1.42
C ARG A 396 26.95 -10.61 -0.84
N ALA A 397 27.10 -10.21 0.42
CA ALA A 397 28.38 -10.17 1.10
C ALA A 397 29.09 -11.54 1.17
N PHE A 398 28.36 -12.64 0.95
CA PHE A 398 28.92 -14.00 0.86
C PHE A 398 30.07 -14.12 -0.15
N ILE A 399 30.10 -13.28 -1.20
CA ILE A 399 31.19 -13.31 -2.21
C ILE A 399 32.58 -13.08 -1.61
N TYR A 400 32.67 -12.36 -0.47
CA TYR A 400 33.94 -12.07 0.22
C TYR A 400 34.43 -13.20 1.13
N MET A 401 33.62 -14.25 1.32
CA MET A 401 33.96 -15.38 2.17
C MET A 401 35.11 -16.21 1.57
N SER A 402 36.07 -16.58 2.41
CA SER A 402 37.19 -17.43 2.01
C SER A 402 36.72 -18.86 1.70
N LYS A 403 37.55 -19.63 0.98
CA LYS A 403 37.19 -21.02 0.62
C LYS A 403 37.01 -21.89 1.87
N GLU A 404 37.84 -21.69 2.88
CA GLU A 404 37.83 -22.44 4.13
C GLU A 404 36.51 -22.26 4.89
N LEU A 405 35.99 -21.03 4.93
CA LEU A 405 34.70 -20.72 5.58
C LEU A 405 33.49 -21.25 4.81
N LYS A 406 33.58 -21.32 3.47
CA LYS A 406 32.51 -21.89 2.64
C LYS A 406 32.34 -23.38 2.86
N SER A 407 33.41 -24.08 3.23
CA SER A 407 33.40 -25.52 3.51
C SER A 407 33.08 -25.87 4.98
N ASP A 408 32.94 -24.88 5.86
CA ASP A 408 32.59 -25.08 7.26
C ASP A 408 31.06 -25.14 7.45
N LYS A 409 30.51 -26.35 7.59
CA LYS A 409 29.06 -26.56 7.76
C LYS A 409 28.48 -25.74 8.91
N GLU A 410 29.15 -25.65 10.06
CA GLU A 410 28.61 -24.94 11.22
C GLU A 410 28.58 -23.43 10.96
N PHE A 411 29.61 -22.91 10.29
CA PHE A 411 29.62 -21.51 9.86
C PHE A 411 28.53 -21.23 8.81
N ILE A 412 28.30 -22.14 7.85
CA ILE A 412 27.20 -22.01 6.88
C ILE A 412 25.84 -22.04 7.57
N LEU A 413 25.64 -22.90 8.57
CA LEU A 413 24.42 -22.90 9.38
C LEU A 413 24.20 -21.56 10.08
N GLN A 414 25.25 -20.96 10.65
CA GLN A 414 25.16 -19.60 11.21
C GLN A 414 24.77 -18.57 10.15
N VAL A 415 25.34 -18.66 8.95
CA VAL A 415 25.05 -17.77 7.82
C VAL A 415 23.58 -17.86 7.38
N VAL A 416 23.06 -19.06 7.12
CA VAL A 416 21.66 -19.22 6.64
C VAL A 416 20.64 -18.89 7.73
N ARG A 417 20.96 -19.16 9.00
CA ARG A 417 20.13 -18.74 10.15
C ARG A 417 20.07 -17.23 10.29
N LYS A 418 21.11 -16.49 9.89
CA LYS A 418 21.10 -15.02 9.86
C LYS A 418 20.42 -14.46 8.61
N ASN A 419 20.58 -15.13 7.46
CA ASN A 419 19.98 -14.72 6.19
C ASN A 419 19.74 -15.93 5.27
N GLY A 420 18.49 -16.36 5.14
CA GLY A 420 18.10 -17.52 4.31
C GLY A 420 18.42 -17.35 2.82
N SER A 421 18.48 -16.12 2.32
CA SER A 421 18.86 -15.83 0.93
C SER A 421 20.33 -16.11 0.62
N ALA A 422 21.19 -16.36 1.63
CA ALA A 422 22.58 -16.76 1.42
C ALA A 422 22.73 -18.10 0.67
N ILE A 423 21.70 -18.94 0.68
CA ILE A 423 21.64 -20.22 -0.04
C ILE A 423 22.00 -20.09 -1.54
N VAL A 424 21.75 -18.92 -2.15
CA VAL A 424 22.05 -18.64 -3.57
C VAL A 424 23.53 -18.83 -3.89
N TYR A 425 24.40 -18.55 -2.92
CA TYR A 425 25.85 -18.55 -3.09
C TYR A 425 26.53 -19.83 -2.63
N LEU A 426 25.78 -20.78 -2.06
CA LEU A 426 26.31 -22.09 -1.68
C LEU A 426 26.56 -22.96 -2.91
N ASP A 427 27.57 -23.81 -2.84
CA ASP A 427 27.79 -24.85 -3.85
C ASP A 427 26.70 -25.94 -3.77
N ASP A 428 26.61 -26.74 -4.82
CA ASP A 428 25.57 -27.77 -4.94
C ASP A 428 25.74 -28.88 -3.88
N ALA A 429 26.98 -29.23 -3.53
CA ALA A 429 27.27 -30.23 -2.51
C ALA A 429 26.73 -29.82 -1.13
N THR A 430 26.88 -28.54 -0.75
CA THR A 430 26.38 -27.99 0.51
C THR A 430 24.85 -27.91 0.53
N LYS A 431 24.22 -27.66 -0.63
CA LYS A 431 22.76 -27.63 -0.77
C LYS A 431 22.10 -29.01 -0.65
N GLU A 432 22.85 -30.10 -0.70
CA GLU A 432 22.30 -31.46 -0.52
C GLU A 432 21.88 -31.76 0.92
N ASP A 433 22.37 -30.98 1.89
CA ASP A 433 22.06 -31.12 3.32
C ASP A 433 20.66 -30.55 3.65
N GLU A 434 19.74 -31.42 4.06
CA GLU A 434 18.36 -31.04 4.39
C GLU A 434 18.30 -29.99 5.52
N GLU A 435 19.20 -30.05 6.50
CA GLU A 435 19.20 -29.11 7.63
C GLU A 435 19.47 -27.69 7.14
N ILE A 436 20.47 -27.52 6.27
CA ILE A 436 20.82 -26.21 5.68
C ILE A 436 19.64 -25.67 4.86
N ILE A 437 19.00 -26.51 4.05
CA ILE A 437 17.86 -26.13 3.22
C ILE A 437 16.66 -25.73 4.09
N VAL A 438 16.33 -26.52 5.10
CA VAL A 438 15.20 -26.24 6.00
C VAL A 438 15.43 -24.96 6.79
N GLU A 439 16.63 -24.74 7.34
CA GLU A 439 16.96 -23.50 8.05
C GLU A 439 16.93 -22.28 7.11
N ALA A 440 17.41 -22.42 5.87
CA ALA A 440 17.30 -21.35 4.87
C ALA A 440 15.84 -21.03 4.52
N ILE A 441 14.98 -22.03 4.31
CA ILE A 441 13.55 -21.84 3.99
C ILE A 441 12.77 -21.26 5.17
N LYS A 442 13.05 -21.72 6.40
CA LYS A 442 12.45 -21.13 7.61
C LYS A 442 12.74 -19.63 7.68
N GLN A 443 13.94 -19.23 7.27
CA GLN A 443 14.36 -17.84 7.36
C GLN A 443 13.95 -16.98 6.14
N ASP A 444 13.89 -17.57 4.95
CA ASP A 444 13.34 -16.97 3.74
C ASP A 444 12.63 -18.06 2.91
N PRO A 445 11.28 -18.12 2.88
CA PRO A 445 10.55 -19.13 2.11
C PRO A 445 10.89 -19.17 0.62
N LYS A 446 11.41 -18.07 0.04
CA LYS A 446 11.84 -18.02 -1.36
C LYS A 446 13.10 -18.84 -1.62
N ALA A 447 13.84 -19.22 -0.57
CA ALA A 447 15.02 -20.09 -0.62
C ALA A 447 14.72 -21.45 -1.27
N LEU A 448 13.48 -21.92 -1.20
CA LEU A 448 13.06 -23.20 -1.79
C LEU A 448 13.41 -23.31 -3.28
N ARG A 449 13.43 -22.21 -4.03
CA ARG A 449 13.82 -22.21 -5.46
C ARG A 449 15.25 -22.68 -5.72
N TYR A 450 16.11 -22.59 -4.71
CA TYR A 450 17.52 -22.99 -4.77
C TYR A 450 17.76 -24.38 -4.17
N ALA A 451 16.71 -25.03 -3.64
CA ALA A 451 16.81 -26.38 -3.13
C ALA A 451 17.04 -27.38 -4.29
N PRO A 452 17.82 -28.46 -4.06
CA PRO A 452 17.96 -29.56 -5.01
C PRO A 452 16.61 -30.12 -5.48
N THR A 453 16.58 -30.66 -6.70
CA THR A 453 15.36 -31.19 -7.34
C THR A 453 14.66 -32.25 -6.49
N LYS A 454 15.42 -33.08 -5.76
CA LYS A 454 14.89 -34.12 -4.86
C LYS A 454 13.89 -33.56 -3.84
N PHE A 455 14.17 -32.39 -3.26
CA PHE A 455 13.29 -31.74 -2.29
C PHE A 455 12.14 -31.01 -2.97
N ARG A 456 12.40 -30.38 -4.13
CA ARG A 456 11.37 -29.66 -4.91
C ARG A 456 10.35 -30.59 -5.57
N HIS A 457 10.63 -31.89 -5.65
CA HIS A 457 9.73 -32.90 -6.21
C HIS A 457 9.16 -33.85 -5.15
N ASP A 458 9.50 -33.68 -3.87
CA ASP A 458 8.94 -34.48 -2.78
C ASP A 458 7.65 -33.84 -2.23
N PRO A 459 6.48 -34.47 -2.45
CA PRO A 459 5.21 -33.92 -1.97
C PRO A 459 5.16 -33.80 -0.43
N GLN A 460 5.77 -34.72 0.31
CA GLN A 460 5.73 -34.72 1.77
C GLN A 460 6.60 -33.59 2.33
N PHE A 461 7.80 -33.41 1.78
CA PHE A 461 8.66 -32.28 2.12
C PHE A 461 7.96 -30.95 1.84
N LEU A 462 7.35 -30.79 0.66
CA LEU A 462 6.65 -29.56 0.29
C LEU A 462 5.44 -29.29 1.19
N LEU A 463 4.62 -30.30 1.50
CA LEU A 463 3.52 -30.15 2.45
C LEU A 463 4.01 -29.75 3.85
N ARG A 464 5.15 -30.29 4.30
CA ARG A 464 5.81 -29.85 5.54
C ARG A 464 6.25 -28.38 5.44
N MET A 465 6.81 -27.95 4.32
CA MET A 465 7.20 -26.54 4.11
C MET A 465 5.98 -25.61 4.08
N VAL A 466 4.88 -26.02 3.45
CA VAL A 466 3.61 -25.28 3.42
C VAL A 466 3.08 -25.07 4.85
N LYS A 467 3.13 -26.11 5.68
CA LYS A 467 2.76 -26.04 7.11
C LYS A 467 3.69 -25.14 7.93
N LEU A 468 4.95 -24.99 7.51
CA LEU A 468 5.89 -24.04 8.10
C LEU A 468 5.71 -22.60 7.56
N GLY A 469 4.69 -22.35 6.73
CA GLY A 469 4.37 -21.01 6.21
C GLY A 469 4.99 -20.70 4.85
N CYS A 470 5.53 -21.70 4.13
CA CYS A 470 6.03 -21.50 2.78
C CYS A 470 4.88 -21.27 1.80
N LYS A 471 4.80 -20.05 1.25
CA LYS A 471 3.79 -19.62 0.26
C LYS A 471 4.43 -19.47 -1.12
N HIS A 472 3.60 -19.43 -2.16
CA HIS A 472 4.01 -19.19 -3.55
C HIS A 472 5.08 -20.18 -4.06
N PHE A 473 5.12 -21.38 -3.50
CA PHE A 473 6.16 -22.37 -3.79
C PHE A 473 5.96 -23.04 -5.16
N LEU A 474 4.76 -22.98 -5.74
CA LEU A 474 4.46 -23.61 -7.02
C LEU A 474 5.37 -23.13 -8.15
N SER A 475 5.83 -21.87 -8.12
CA SER A 475 6.77 -21.35 -9.12
C SER A 475 8.15 -22.01 -9.09
N TYR A 476 8.42 -22.82 -8.07
CA TYR A 476 9.74 -23.42 -7.82
C TYR A 476 9.75 -24.93 -8.01
N ILE A 477 8.60 -25.58 -8.18
CA ILE A 477 8.50 -27.04 -8.34
C ILE A 477 8.24 -27.41 -9.81
N GLY A 478 8.55 -28.65 -10.19
CA GLY A 478 8.33 -29.14 -11.56
C GLY A 478 6.84 -29.17 -11.96
N SER A 479 6.55 -29.19 -13.26
CA SER A 479 5.18 -29.11 -13.81
C SER A 479 4.27 -30.28 -13.47
N GLU A 480 4.83 -31.43 -13.11
CA GLU A 480 4.07 -32.66 -12.90
C GLU A 480 3.37 -32.70 -11.54
N LEU A 481 4.04 -32.24 -10.48
CA LEU A 481 3.48 -32.32 -9.13
C LEU A 481 2.22 -31.44 -8.94
N PRO A 482 2.16 -30.19 -9.44
CA PRO A 482 0.92 -29.43 -9.45
C PRO A 482 -0.24 -30.19 -10.10
N LYS A 483 -0.03 -30.97 -11.17
CA LYS A 483 -1.13 -31.72 -11.81
C LYS A 483 -1.73 -32.81 -10.91
N ASN A 484 -1.06 -33.18 -9.82
CA ASN A 484 -1.61 -34.14 -8.86
C ASN A 484 -2.73 -33.49 -8.06
N LYS A 485 -3.97 -33.91 -8.36
CA LYS A 485 -5.19 -33.42 -7.73
C LYS A 485 -5.19 -33.54 -6.20
N GLU A 486 -4.77 -34.67 -5.66
CA GLU A 486 -4.78 -34.90 -4.20
C GLU A 486 -3.80 -33.97 -3.49
N PHE A 487 -2.60 -33.81 -4.05
CA PHE A 487 -1.61 -32.86 -3.56
C PHE A 487 -2.19 -31.43 -3.56
N MET A 488 -2.80 -31.00 -4.66
CA MET A 488 -3.37 -29.65 -4.77
C MET A 488 -4.53 -29.41 -3.83
N ILE A 489 -5.41 -30.40 -3.63
CA ILE A 489 -6.50 -30.30 -2.65
C ILE A 489 -5.92 -30.08 -1.25
N GLN A 490 -4.88 -30.81 -0.86
CA GLN A 490 -4.24 -30.64 0.45
C GLN A 490 -3.61 -29.25 0.58
N VAL A 491 -2.90 -28.77 -0.45
CA VAL A 491 -2.30 -27.44 -0.43
C VAL A 491 -3.37 -26.34 -0.35
N VAL A 492 -4.43 -26.41 -1.17
CA VAL A 492 -5.52 -25.43 -1.16
C VAL A 492 -6.27 -25.46 0.18
N LYS A 493 -6.47 -26.62 0.79
CA LYS A 493 -7.03 -26.73 2.15
C LYS A 493 -6.15 -26.02 3.19
N GLU A 494 -4.83 -26.12 3.07
CA GLU A 494 -3.88 -25.54 4.04
C GLU A 494 -3.66 -24.03 3.85
N ILE A 495 -3.46 -23.55 2.62
CA ILE A 495 -3.13 -22.12 2.36
C ILE A 495 -4.16 -21.36 1.51
N GLY A 496 -5.09 -22.05 0.86
CA GLY A 496 -6.06 -21.44 -0.05
C GLY A 496 -5.47 -21.14 -1.42
N LEU A 497 -6.28 -20.59 -2.32
CA LEU A 497 -5.85 -20.32 -3.69
C LEU A 497 -4.92 -19.10 -3.77
N TYR A 498 -5.17 -18.06 -2.98
CA TYR A 498 -4.41 -16.80 -3.06
C TYR A 498 -2.92 -16.95 -2.71
N ASP A 499 -2.61 -17.76 -1.71
CA ASP A 499 -1.22 -18.00 -1.26
C ASP A 499 -0.51 -19.08 -2.10
N LEU A 500 -1.22 -19.72 -3.03
CA LEU A 500 -0.74 -20.84 -3.84
C LEU A 500 0.26 -20.38 -4.92
N ALA A 501 -0.05 -19.29 -5.62
CA ALA A 501 0.75 -18.75 -6.70
C ALA A 501 1.19 -17.31 -6.41
N SER A 502 2.37 -16.93 -6.89
CA SER A 502 2.83 -15.55 -6.84
C SER A 502 1.88 -14.65 -7.64
N PRO A 503 1.69 -13.37 -7.30
CA PRO A 503 0.88 -12.44 -8.10
C PRO A 503 1.26 -12.34 -9.59
N PHE A 504 2.45 -12.82 -9.94
CA PHE A 504 3.04 -12.78 -11.29
C PHE A 504 3.00 -14.13 -12.03
N VAL A 505 2.46 -15.18 -11.40
CA VAL A 505 2.36 -16.52 -11.99
C VAL A 505 0.88 -16.86 -12.10
N GLU A 506 0.41 -17.09 -13.32
CA GLU A 506 -0.93 -17.62 -13.56
C GLU A 506 -1.08 -18.95 -12.82
N TYR A 507 -2.24 -19.13 -12.18
CA TYR A 507 -2.57 -20.41 -11.55
C TYR A 507 -2.36 -21.54 -12.56
N PRO A 508 -1.89 -22.72 -12.13
CA PRO A 508 -1.80 -23.86 -13.03
C PRO A 508 -3.15 -24.03 -13.73
N SER A 509 -3.16 -24.00 -15.06
CA SER A 509 -4.40 -23.82 -15.84
C SER A 509 -5.49 -24.80 -15.40
N PHE A 510 -5.15 -26.05 -15.14
CA PHE A 510 -6.09 -27.10 -14.73
C PHE A 510 -6.81 -26.80 -13.39
N VAL A 511 -6.22 -26.03 -12.47
CA VAL A 511 -6.86 -25.68 -11.17
C VAL A 511 -8.16 -24.92 -11.42
N CYS A 512 -8.15 -24.00 -12.38
CA CYS A 512 -9.30 -23.18 -12.74
C CYS A 512 -10.41 -23.98 -13.44
N TYR A 513 -10.13 -25.19 -13.95
CA TYR A 513 -11.11 -26.06 -14.61
C TYR A 513 -11.52 -27.28 -13.77
N ASP A 514 -10.82 -27.59 -12.67
CA ASP A 514 -11.19 -28.70 -11.79
C ASP A 514 -12.17 -28.24 -10.71
N LYS A 515 -13.40 -28.76 -10.79
CA LYS A 515 -14.50 -28.41 -9.88
C LYS A 515 -14.20 -28.72 -8.41
N ASP A 516 -13.51 -29.82 -8.11
CA ASP A 516 -13.27 -30.22 -6.71
C ASP A 516 -12.22 -29.32 -6.06
N ILE A 517 -11.16 -28.98 -6.79
CA ILE A 517 -10.15 -28.03 -6.30
C ILE A 517 -10.80 -26.65 -6.09
N MET A 518 -11.62 -26.19 -7.05
CA MET A 518 -12.33 -24.92 -6.92
C MET A 518 -13.35 -24.92 -5.79
N LEU A 519 -14.03 -26.04 -5.54
CA LEU A 519 -14.98 -26.15 -4.43
C LEU A 519 -14.27 -25.98 -3.08
N GLU A 520 -13.13 -26.64 -2.87
CA GLU A 520 -12.33 -26.47 -1.65
C GLU A 520 -11.74 -25.06 -1.54
N ALA A 521 -11.34 -24.45 -2.66
CA ALA A 521 -10.88 -23.07 -2.69
C ALA A 521 -11.98 -22.09 -2.28
N VAL A 522 -13.20 -22.26 -2.81
CA VAL A 522 -14.38 -21.41 -2.55
C VAL A 522 -14.89 -21.57 -1.12
N LYS A 523 -14.91 -22.81 -0.58
CA LYS A 523 -15.23 -23.06 0.83
C LYS A 523 -14.30 -22.29 1.78
N LYS A 524 -13.04 -22.14 1.39
CA LYS A 524 -12.03 -21.43 2.17
C LYS A 524 -12.09 -19.91 2.01
N ASP A 525 -12.21 -19.42 0.78
CA ASP A 525 -12.41 -18.00 0.45
C ASP A 525 -13.37 -17.92 -0.74
N GLY A 526 -14.60 -17.44 -0.52
CA GLY A 526 -15.59 -17.32 -1.58
C GLY A 526 -15.17 -16.39 -2.73
N TYR A 527 -14.14 -15.55 -2.54
CA TYR A 527 -13.52 -14.79 -3.63
C TYR A 527 -12.82 -15.69 -4.66
N ALA A 528 -12.46 -16.92 -4.31
CA ALA A 528 -11.73 -17.83 -5.18
C ALA A 528 -12.46 -18.12 -6.49
N LEU A 529 -13.79 -17.98 -6.53
CA LEU A 529 -14.61 -18.20 -7.73
C LEU A 529 -14.15 -17.35 -8.93
N ILE A 530 -13.63 -16.13 -8.70
CA ILE A 530 -13.14 -15.26 -9.80
C ILE A 530 -12.03 -15.91 -10.63
N PHE A 531 -11.29 -16.86 -10.04
CA PHE A 531 -10.20 -17.56 -10.70
C PHE A 531 -10.66 -18.82 -11.42
N ALA A 532 -11.91 -19.25 -11.25
CA ALA A 532 -12.45 -20.38 -11.99
C ALA A 532 -12.59 -20.05 -13.48
N SER A 533 -12.67 -21.08 -14.33
CA SER A 533 -13.03 -20.94 -15.74
C SER A 533 -14.40 -20.28 -15.89
N LYS A 534 -14.68 -19.64 -17.04
CA LYS A 534 -15.99 -19.01 -17.29
C LYS A 534 -17.16 -19.98 -17.13
N GLU A 535 -16.95 -21.25 -17.44
CA GLU A 535 -17.95 -22.30 -17.24
C GLU A 535 -18.20 -22.52 -15.74
N LEU A 536 -17.16 -22.73 -14.95
CA LEU A 536 -17.26 -22.95 -13.50
C LEU A 536 -17.69 -21.71 -12.71
N GLN A 537 -17.40 -20.49 -13.20
CA GLN A 537 -17.94 -19.26 -12.63
C GLN A 537 -19.47 -19.18 -12.70
N ASN A 538 -20.08 -19.94 -13.61
CA ASN A 538 -21.53 -20.06 -13.76
C ASN A 538 -22.07 -21.42 -13.28
N ASP A 539 -21.21 -22.29 -12.72
CA ASP A 539 -21.65 -23.56 -12.14
C ASP A 539 -22.53 -23.26 -10.90
N PRO A 540 -23.77 -23.76 -10.84
CA PRO A 540 -24.70 -23.41 -9.76
C PRO A 540 -24.20 -23.80 -8.37
N GLU A 541 -23.45 -24.90 -8.24
CA GLU A 541 -22.95 -25.36 -6.95
C GLU A 541 -21.83 -24.45 -6.44
N LEU A 542 -20.88 -24.10 -7.31
CA LEU A 542 -19.78 -23.20 -6.97
C LEU A 542 -20.27 -21.77 -6.69
N VAL A 543 -21.21 -21.25 -7.49
CA VAL A 543 -21.83 -19.94 -7.25
C VAL A 543 -22.54 -19.94 -5.90
N MET A 544 -23.34 -20.96 -5.62
CA MET A 544 -24.07 -21.04 -4.35
C MET A 544 -23.12 -21.18 -3.16
N GLU A 545 -22.03 -21.93 -3.28
CA GLU A 545 -21.04 -22.05 -2.21
C GLU A 545 -20.26 -20.74 -2.01
N ALA A 546 -19.88 -20.07 -3.10
CA ALA A 546 -19.26 -18.74 -3.02
C ALA A 546 -20.20 -17.75 -2.34
N LEU A 547 -21.48 -17.73 -2.73
CA LEU A 547 -22.49 -16.92 -2.08
C LEU A 547 -22.56 -17.24 -0.59
N LYS A 548 -22.56 -18.50 -0.13
CA LYS A 548 -22.59 -18.82 1.32
C LYS A 548 -21.41 -18.22 2.09
N CYS A 549 -20.22 -18.26 1.50
CA CYS A 549 -18.95 -17.82 2.10
C CYS A 549 -18.64 -16.32 1.92
N ASN A 550 -19.68 -15.49 1.81
CA ASN A 550 -19.57 -14.04 1.55
C ASN A 550 -18.79 -13.69 0.27
N GLY A 551 -18.74 -14.62 -0.70
CA GLY A 551 -17.88 -14.63 -1.87
C GLY A 551 -18.32 -13.80 -3.06
N TYR A 552 -17.51 -13.85 -4.11
CA TYR A 552 -17.61 -13.03 -5.31
C TYR A 552 -18.61 -13.57 -6.32
N VAL A 553 -19.33 -12.65 -6.97
CA VAL A 553 -19.99 -12.88 -8.25
C VAL A 553 -19.53 -11.82 -9.24
N SER A 554 -19.49 -12.19 -10.52
CA SER A 554 -18.96 -11.33 -11.59
C SER A 554 -19.78 -10.07 -11.81
N GLU A 555 -21.10 -10.19 -11.70
CA GLU A 555 -22.04 -9.11 -11.95
C GLU A 555 -23.22 -9.15 -10.97
N TYR A 556 -23.85 -8.00 -10.79
CA TYR A 556 -25.10 -7.92 -10.05
C TYR A 556 -26.22 -8.57 -10.87
N SER A 557 -26.93 -9.54 -10.27
CA SER A 557 -28.18 -10.08 -10.78
C SER A 557 -29.25 -10.04 -9.69
N ASP A 558 -30.47 -9.66 -10.06
CA ASP A 558 -31.63 -9.70 -9.15
C ASP A 558 -31.93 -11.14 -8.69
N GLU A 559 -31.56 -12.15 -9.49
CA GLU A 559 -31.68 -13.57 -9.12
C GLU A 559 -30.68 -13.97 -8.03
N PHE A 560 -29.38 -13.73 -8.25
CA PHE A 560 -28.34 -14.00 -7.25
C PHE A 560 -28.56 -13.21 -5.97
N TYR A 561 -29.06 -11.97 -6.09
CA TYR A 561 -29.49 -11.20 -4.93
C TYR A 561 -30.57 -11.95 -4.15
N ARG A 562 -31.66 -12.38 -4.80
CA ARG A 562 -32.75 -13.13 -4.15
C ARG A 562 -32.25 -14.42 -3.50
N GLU A 563 -31.46 -15.21 -4.20
CA GLU A 563 -30.89 -16.45 -3.66
C GLU A 563 -30.01 -16.18 -2.44
N ARG A 564 -29.12 -15.20 -2.51
CA ARG A 564 -28.30 -14.77 -1.38
C ARG A 564 -29.15 -14.34 -0.19
N MET A 565 -30.22 -13.57 -0.42
CA MET A 565 -31.16 -13.15 0.63
C MET A 565 -31.89 -14.34 1.25
N GLN A 566 -32.31 -15.31 0.44
CA GLN A 566 -33.01 -16.50 0.91
C GLN A 566 -32.08 -17.44 1.70
N TYR A 567 -30.94 -17.82 1.11
CA TYR A 567 -30.03 -18.82 1.68
C TYR A 567 -29.22 -18.30 2.86
N CYS A 568 -28.72 -17.07 2.78
CA CYS A 568 -27.78 -16.55 3.78
C CYS A 568 -28.46 -15.69 4.84
N TYR A 569 -29.63 -15.14 4.52
CA TYR A 569 -30.34 -14.22 5.39
C TYR A 569 -31.78 -14.67 5.69
N HIS A 570 -32.23 -15.85 5.20
CA HIS A 570 -33.55 -16.41 5.48
C HIS A 570 -34.71 -15.44 5.16
N ASP A 571 -34.55 -14.66 4.09
CA ASP A 571 -35.49 -13.59 3.68
C ASP A 571 -35.73 -12.52 4.75
N ALA A 572 -34.84 -12.39 5.73
CA ALA A 572 -34.94 -11.36 6.77
C ALA A 572 -34.96 -9.93 6.22
N TYR A 573 -34.56 -9.76 4.96
CA TYR A 573 -34.55 -8.48 4.27
C TYR A 573 -34.92 -8.66 2.79
N LEU A 574 -36.14 -9.10 2.51
CA LEU A 574 -36.81 -8.72 1.27
C LEU A 574 -37.47 -7.37 1.55
N GLY A 575 -36.68 -6.29 1.47
CA GLY A 575 -37.23 -4.94 1.48
C GLY A 575 -38.30 -4.84 0.39
N THR A 576 -39.43 -4.22 0.72
CA THR A 576 -40.46 -3.88 -0.25
C THR A 576 -39.83 -3.11 -1.40
N LYS A 577 -39.62 -3.76 -2.56
CA LYS A 577 -39.52 -3.01 -3.82
C LYS A 577 -40.91 -2.39 -4.01
N ASN A 578 -41.04 -1.14 -3.59
CA ASN A 578 -42.00 -0.22 -4.19
C ASN A 578 -41.62 -0.11 -5.68
N ASN A 579 -42.07 -1.06 -6.48
CA ASN A 579 -42.32 -0.86 -7.89
C ASN A 579 -43.83 -0.98 -8.05
N SER A 580 -44.48 0.19 -8.03
CA SER A 580 -45.68 0.54 -8.80
C SER A 580 -46.69 -0.57 -9.14
N ILE A 581 -47.89 -0.41 -8.57
CA ILE A 581 -49.25 -0.79 -9.05
C ILE A 581 -49.35 -2.04 -9.92
#